data_AF-A0A1C3X2H7-F1
#
_entry.id   AF-A0A1C3X2H7-F1
#
_cell.length_a   1.000
_cell.length_b   1.000
_cell.length_c   1.000
_cell.angle_alpha   90.00
_cell.angle_beta   90.00
_cell.angle_gamma   90.00
#
_symmetry.space_group_name_H-M   'P 1'
#
loop_
_entity.id
_entity.type
_entity.pdbx_description
1 polymer ?
#
loop_
_entity_poly.entity_id
_entity_poly.type
_entity_poly.pdbx_seq_one_letter_code
_entity_poly.pdbx_strand_id
1 'polypeptide(L)'
;MQTIGLIGGMSWESTALYYKLINERVRDRIGKLHSAPLLLYSYDFEEIKQMQYAGRWSEAAASLAEVARRLEGAGARAIVLCTNTMHKLAPDIISSVTVPFIHLGDATAQRIRAKGYRRVGCSASSSRWRRTSTSTGCARMISTCWFLPLRRAPT
;
A
#
# COMPACT_ATOMS: atom_id res chain seq x y z
N MET A 1 -6.94 -17.65 10.92
CA MET A 1 -6.60 -16.43 10.15
C MET A 1 -5.77 -15.50 11.01
N GLN A 2 -4.85 -14.75 10.41
CA GLN A 2 -4.03 -13.76 11.11
C GLN A 2 -4.69 -12.37 11.06
N THR A 3 -4.59 -11.60 12.14
CA THR A 3 -5.09 -10.21 12.19
C THR A 3 -4.22 -9.31 11.33
N ILE A 4 -4.84 -8.50 10.47
CA ILE A 4 -4.12 -7.56 9.60
C ILE A 4 -4.31 -6.13 10.13
N GLY A 5 -3.21 -5.41 10.27
CA GLY A 5 -3.19 -3.98 10.57
C GLY A 5 -3.27 -3.16 9.28
N LEU A 6 -4.26 -2.28 9.19
CA LEU A 6 -4.47 -1.36 8.08
C LEU A 6 -4.14 0.06 8.54
N ILE A 7 -3.23 0.72 7.82
CA ILE A 7 -2.95 2.15 7.98
C ILE A 7 -3.63 2.87 6.82
N GLY A 8 -4.72 3.57 7.09
CA GLY A 8 -5.61 4.16 6.09
C GLY A 8 -5.99 5.61 6.39
N GLY A 9 -7.07 6.08 5.76
CA GLY A 9 -7.54 7.46 5.86
C GLY A 9 -6.83 8.43 4.91
N MET A 10 -6.07 7.94 3.91
CA MET A 10 -5.27 8.78 3.00
C MET A 10 -5.55 8.55 1.50
N SER A 11 -6.81 8.57 1.04
CA SER A 11 -8.02 9.00 1.75
C SER A 11 -8.86 7.84 2.30
N TRP A 12 -9.92 8.14 3.07
CA TRP A 12 -10.78 7.12 3.68
C TRP A 12 -11.56 6.31 2.65
N GLU A 13 -11.93 6.88 1.50
CA GLU A 13 -12.66 6.20 0.43
C GLU A 13 -11.87 4.99 -0.10
N SER A 14 -10.56 5.18 -0.29
CA SER A 14 -9.67 4.08 -0.70
C SER A 14 -9.56 3.01 0.38
N THR A 15 -9.57 3.42 1.66
CA THR A 15 -9.47 2.50 2.80
C THR A 15 -10.73 1.64 2.94
N ALA A 16 -11.91 2.21 2.69
CA ALA A 16 -13.18 1.47 2.67
C ALA A 16 -13.15 0.34 1.62
N LEU A 17 -12.51 0.59 0.46
CA LEU A 17 -12.34 -0.44 -0.56
C LEU A 17 -11.42 -1.58 -0.10
N TYR A 18 -10.31 -1.28 0.58
CA TYR A 18 -9.44 -2.31 1.17
C TYR A 18 -10.21 -3.19 2.16
N TYR A 19 -10.94 -2.58 3.09
CA TYR A 19 -11.77 -3.31 4.06
C TYR A 19 -12.76 -4.24 3.37
N LYS A 20 -13.51 -3.73 2.38
CA LYS A 20 -14.49 -4.50 1.62
C LYS A 20 -13.85 -5.70 0.92
N LEU A 21 -12.80 -5.46 0.13
CA LEU A 21 -12.16 -6.49 -0.69
C LEU A 21 -11.51 -7.59 0.15
N ILE A 22 -10.91 -7.23 1.29
CA ILE A 22 -10.31 -8.23 2.19
C ILE A 22 -11.40 -9.15 2.76
N ASN A 23 -12.52 -8.59 3.22
CA ASN A 23 -13.63 -9.37 3.75
C ASN A 23 -14.29 -10.25 2.69
N GLU A 24 -14.54 -9.71 1.49
CA GLU A 24 -15.03 -10.49 0.36
C GLU A 24 -14.09 -11.65 0.04
N ARG A 25 -12.77 -11.42 0.04
CA ARG A 25 -11.81 -12.48 -0.25
C ARG A 25 -11.78 -13.56 0.82
N VAL A 26 -11.95 -13.20 2.10
CA VAL A 26 -12.07 -14.18 3.20
C VAL A 26 -13.33 -15.02 3.04
N ARG A 27 -14.48 -14.37 2.81
CA ARG A 27 -15.75 -15.05 2.54
C ARG A 27 -15.60 -16.04 1.38
N ASP A 28 -15.00 -15.62 0.27
CA ASP A 28 -14.87 -16.45 -0.92
C ASP A 28 -13.90 -17.64 -0.74
N ARG A 29 -12.97 -17.57 0.24
CA ARG A 29 -12.02 -18.67 0.51
C ARG A 29 -12.54 -19.65 1.56
N ILE A 30 -13.23 -19.16 2.58
CA ILE A 30 -13.57 -19.94 3.78
C ILE A 30 -15.07 -20.23 3.85
N GLY A 31 -15.91 -19.37 3.26
CA GLY A 31 -17.34 -19.54 3.11
C GLY A 31 -18.20 -18.73 4.08
N LYS A 32 -19.52 -18.80 3.86
CA LYS A 32 -20.59 -18.33 4.76
C LYS A 32 -20.42 -16.88 5.25
N LEU A 33 -20.40 -16.71 6.58
CA LEU A 33 -20.40 -15.44 7.33
C LEU A 33 -19.01 -15.10 7.90
N HIS A 34 -17.93 -15.71 7.36
CA HIS A 34 -16.58 -15.42 7.81
C HIS A 34 -16.09 -14.06 7.30
N SER A 35 -15.58 -13.24 8.22
CA SER A 35 -14.96 -11.94 7.98
C SER A 35 -13.51 -11.92 8.46
N ALA A 36 -12.72 -10.98 7.96
CA ALA A 36 -11.31 -10.84 8.30
C ALA A 36 -11.14 -10.15 9.68
N PRO A 37 -10.28 -10.66 10.57
CA PRO A 37 -9.84 -9.91 11.74
C PRO A 37 -8.93 -8.76 11.28
N LEU A 38 -9.37 -7.53 11.52
CA LEU A 38 -8.72 -6.32 11.06
C LEU A 38 -8.56 -5.34 12.22
N LEU A 39 -7.40 -4.69 12.28
CA LEU A 39 -7.18 -3.48 13.06
C LEU A 39 -6.98 -2.34 12.07
N LEU A 40 -7.74 -1.26 12.19
CA LEU A 40 -7.66 -0.12 11.28
C LEU A 40 -7.32 1.14 12.06
N TYR A 41 -6.22 1.78 11.68
CA TYR A 41 -5.98 3.17 12.01
C TYR A 41 -6.32 4.02 10.78
N SER A 42 -7.29 4.94 10.92
CA SER A 42 -7.67 5.86 9.85
C SER A 42 -7.24 7.27 10.24
N TYR A 43 -6.31 7.85 9.48
CA TYR A 43 -5.89 9.23 9.66
C TYR A 43 -6.99 10.22 9.27
N ASP A 44 -6.94 11.40 9.88
CA ASP A 44 -7.41 12.61 9.19
C ASP A 44 -6.45 12.90 8.05
N PHE A 45 -6.97 12.91 6.81
CA PHE A 45 -6.13 13.06 5.63
C PHE A 45 -5.48 14.44 5.56
N GLU A 46 -6.12 15.46 6.11
CA GLU A 46 -5.63 16.84 6.01
C GLU A 46 -4.29 17.00 6.73
N GLU A 47 -4.13 16.39 7.90
CA GLU A 47 -2.89 16.40 8.68
C GLU A 47 -1.70 15.88 7.85
N ILE A 48 -1.90 14.73 7.18
CA ILE A 48 -0.85 14.12 6.34
C ILE A 48 -0.58 14.98 5.10
N LYS A 49 -1.62 15.55 4.48
CA LYS A 49 -1.45 16.46 3.34
C LYS A 49 -0.60 17.68 3.71
N GLN A 50 -0.86 18.30 4.85
CA GLN A 50 -0.10 19.47 5.31
C GLN A 50 1.38 19.14 5.49
N MET A 51 1.70 17.98 6.07
CA MET A 51 3.08 17.51 6.16
C MET A 51 3.72 17.29 4.77
N GLN A 52 2.96 16.74 3.81
CA GLN A 52 3.45 16.56 2.44
C GLN A 52 3.76 17.89 1.74
N TYR A 53 2.84 18.87 1.82
CA TYR A 53 3.01 20.17 1.18
C TYR A 53 4.15 20.97 1.80
N ALA A 54 4.31 20.90 3.12
CA ALA A 54 5.42 21.54 3.83
C ALA A 54 6.75 20.79 3.68
N GLY A 55 6.78 19.64 2.98
CA GLY A 55 7.99 18.83 2.81
C GLY A 55 8.48 18.12 4.09
N ARG A 56 7.62 18.04 5.13
CA ARG A 56 7.91 17.45 6.45
C ARG A 56 7.81 15.92 6.41
N TRP A 57 8.56 15.30 5.50
CA TRP A 57 8.50 13.85 5.26
C TRP A 57 8.96 13.01 6.45
N SER A 58 9.97 13.47 7.20
CA SER A 58 10.47 12.77 8.39
C SER A 58 9.41 12.68 9.49
N GLU A 59 8.60 13.72 9.66
CA GLU A 59 7.52 13.75 10.66
C GLU A 59 6.37 12.84 10.25
N ALA A 60 6.00 12.85 8.97
CA ALA A 60 5.05 11.90 8.43
C ALA A 60 5.55 10.46 8.61
N ALA A 61 6.84 10.20 8.38
CA ALA A 61 7.43 8.87 8.54
C ALA A 61 7.36 8.40 10.00
N ALA A 62 7.75 9.27 10.94
CA ALA A 62 7.67 8.99 12.38
C ALA A 62 6.23 8.70 12.83
N SER A 63 5.25 9.47 12.33
CA SER A 63 3.83 9.27 12.62
C SER A 63 3.34 7.91 12.10
N LEU A 64 3.62 7.57 10.84
CA LEU A 64 3.19 6.30 10.25
C LEU A 64 3.86 5.10 10.92
N ALA A 65 5.14 5.21 11.28
CA ALA A 65 5.88 4.18 12.01
C ALA A 65 5.31 3.95 13.41
N GLU A 66 4.93 5.02 14.11
CA GLU A 66 4.28 4.92 15.42
C GLU A 66 2.93 4.22 15.33
N VAL A 67 2.11 4.55 14.33
CA VAL A 67 0.85 3.85 14.10
C VAL A 67 1.08 2.37 13.77
N ALA A 68 2.10 2.03 12.99
CA ALA A 68 2.46 0.65 12.69
C ALA A 68 2.81 -0.14 13.97
N ARG A 69 3.64 0.43 14.85
CA ARG A 69 3.96 -0.16 16.16
C ARG A 69 2.72 -0.36 17.04
N ARG A 70 1.81 0.61 17.06
CA ARG A 70 0.55 0.49 17.81
C ARG A 70 -0.31 -0.67 17.30
N LEU A 71 -0.41 -0.82 15.98
CA LEU A 71 -1.16 -1.92 15.38
C LEU A 71 -0.50 -3.28 15.68
N GLU A 72 0.83 -3.37 15.59
CA GLU A 72 1.60 -4.57 15.98
C GLU A 72 1.36 -4.91 17.45
N GLY A 73 1.49 -3.93 18.36
CA GLY A 73 1.23 -4.10 19.80
C GLY A 73 -0.22 -4.48 20.13
N ALA A 74 -1.17 -4.05 19.31
CA ALA A 74 -2.59 -4.44 19.41
C ALA A 74 -2.87 -5.84 18.81
N GLY A 75 -1.86 -6.53 18.27
CA GLY A 75 -1.95 -7.92 17.80
C GLY A 75 -2.05 -8.08 16.29
N ALA A 76 -1.79 -7.03 15.49
CA ALA A 76 -1.62 -7.18 14.06
C ALA A 76 -0.41 -8.08 13.77
N ARG A 77 -0.59 -9.04 12.86
CA ARG A 77 0.43 -10.01 12.41
C ARG A 77 1.00 -9.67 11.04
N ALA A 78 0.47 -8.63 10.39
CA ALA A 78 0.96 -8.03 9.16
C ALA A 78 0.45 -6.59 9.06
N ILE A 79 1.20 -5.71 8.39
CA ILE A 79 0.84 -4.32 8.16
C ILE A 79 0.60 -4.06 6.66
N VAL A 80 -0.47 -3.33 6.35
CA VAL A 80 -0.82 -2.86 5.01
C VAL A 80 -1.02 -1.35 5.05
N LEU A 81 -0.40 -0.64 4.12
CA LEU A 81 -0.61 0.79 3.93
C LEU A 81 -1.62 1.03 2.80
N CYS A 82 -2.80 1.55 3.15
CA CYS A 82 -3.93 1.75 2.25
C CYS A 82 -3.82 3.03 1.40
N THR A 83 -2.63 3.37 0.92
CA THR A 83 -2.41 4.54 0.06
C THR A 83 -1.17 4.38 -0.80
N ASN A 84 -1.18 4.83 -2.05
CA ASN A 84 -0.06 4.61 -2.95
C ASN A 84 1.11 5.55 -2.66
N THR A 85 0.84 6.82 -2.33
CA THR A 85 1.88 7.86 -2.21
C THR A 85 2.80 7.60 -1.03
N MET A 86 2.22 7.21 0.11
CA MET A 86 2.97 7.07 1.36
C MET A 86 3.88 5.85 1.41
N HIS A 87 3.82 4.96 0.40
CA HIS A 87 4.81 3.90 0.23
C HIS A 87 6.23 4.45 0.02
N LYS A 88 6.39 5.75 -0.28
CA LYS A 88 7.69 6.44 -0.19
C LYS A 88 8.35 6.28 1.18
N LEU A 89 7.55 6.19 2.25
CA LEU A 89 7.99 6.06 3.64
C LEU A 89 7.90 4.60 4.14
N ALA A 90 7.69 3.63 3.24
CA ALA A 90 7.64 2.22 3.60
C ALA A 90 8.92 1.74 4.31
N PRO A 91 10.15 2.15 3.93
CA PRO A 91 11.36 1.73 4.65
C PRO A 91 11.33 2.09 6.14
N ASP A 92 10.88 3.31 6.47
CA ASP A 92 10.77 3.77 7.86
C ASP A 92 9.76 2.93 8.64
N ILE A 93 8.60 2.65 8.03
CA ILE A 93 7.57 1.78 8.62
C ILE A 93 8.11 0.37 8.84
N ILE A 94 8.73 -0.24 7.83
CA ILE A 94 9.30 -1.59 7.88
C ILE A 94 10.35 -1.69 8.98
N SER A 95 11.20 -0.69 9.12
CA SER A 95 12.24 -0.69 10.17
C SER A 95 11.68 -0.55 11.58
N SER A 96 10.42 -0.11 11.71
CA SER A 96 9.79 0.17 13.00
C SER A 96 9.00 -0.99 13.59
N VAL A 97 8.73 -2.04 12.82
CA VAL A 97 7.92 -3.21 13.22
C VAL A 97 8.64 -4.51 12.88
N THR A 98 8.29 -5.60 13.56
CA THR A 98 8.85 -6.93 13.28
C THR A 98 7.94 -7.77 12.38
N VAL A 99 6.65 -7.47 12.37
CA VAL A 99 5.67 -8.13 11.52
C VAL A 99 5.82 -7.76 10.03
N PRO A 100 5.47 -8.66 9.10
CA PRO A 100 5.60 -8.40 7.68
C PRO A 100 4.79 -7.19 7.21
N PHE A 101 5.42 -6.35 6.40
CA PHE A 101 4.77 -5.26 5.68
C PHE A 101 4.42 -5.70 4.25
N ILE A 102 3.15 -5.64 3.89
CA ILE A 102 2.66 -6.02 2.56
C ILE A 102 2.74 -4.81 1.64
N HIS A 103 3.81 -4.72 0.86
CA HIS A 103 4.03 -3.60 -0.06
C HIS A 103 3.16 -3.73 -1.33
N LEU A 104 2.34 -2.71 -1.62
CA LEU A 104 1.44 -2.71 -2.78
C LEU A 104 2.19 -2.90 -4.12
N GLY A 105 3.36 -2.27 -4.24
CA GLY A 105 4.24 -2.42 -5.39
C GLY A 105 4.70 -3.85 -5.64
N ASP A 106 5.05 -4.61 -4.59
CA ASP A 106 5.53 -5.98 -4.73
C ASP A 106 4.39 -6.92 -5.11
N ALA A 107 3.24 -6.78 -4.44
CA ALA A 107 2.03 -7.55 -4.74
C ALA A 107 1.62 -7.38 -6.21
N THR A 108 1.71 -6.15 -6.70
CA THR A 108 1.32 -5.83 -8.08
C THR A 108 2.37 -6.32 -9.08
N ALA A 109 3.67 -6.18 -8.78
CA ALA A 109 4.76 -6.66 -9.61
C ALA A 109 4.73 -8.18 -9.79
N GLN A 110 4.45 -8.90 -8.70
CA GLN A 110 4.29 -10.35 -8.72
C GLN A 110 3.18 -10.77 -9.68
N ARG A 111 2.02 -10.08 -9.65
CA ARG A 111 0.89 -10.41 -10.53
C ARG A 111 1.17 -10.12 -12.01
N ILE A 112 1.88 -9.04 -12.31
CA ILE A 112 2.30 -8.70 -13.68
C ILE A 112 3.22 -9.77 -14.25
N ARG A 113 4.26 -10.13 -13.48
CA ARG A 113 5.21 -11.18 -13.87
C ARG A 113 4.53 -12.53 -14.06
N ALA A 114 3.63 -12.91 -13.15
CA ALA A 114 2.85 -14.14 -13.25
C ALA A 114 1.97 -14.22 -14.52
N LYS A 115 1.62 -13.08 -15.12
CA LYS A 115 0.89 -13.01 -16.40
C LYS A 115 1.81 -12.93 -17.63
N GLY A 116 3.13 -12.99 -17.46
CA GLY A 116 4.12 -12.95 -18.54
C GLY A 116 4.41 -11.56 -19.10
N TYR A 117 3.93 -10.49 -18.46
CA TYR A 117 4.21 -9.13 -18.92
C TYR A 117 5.57 -8.64 -18.41
N ARG A 118 6.39 -8.09 -19.32
CA ARG A 118 7.71 -7.50 -19.00
C ARG A 118 7.72 -5.97 -19.06
N ARG A 119 6.75 -5.38 -19.76
CA ARG A 119 6.54 -3.93 -19.86
C ARG A 119 5.06 -3.62 -19.70
N VAL A 120 4.79 -2.50 -19.04
CA VAL A 120 3.45 -2.11 -18.62
C VAL A 120 3.35 -0.60 -18.60
N GLY A 121 2.21 -0.07 -19.05
CA GLY A 121 1.91 1.36 -18.91
C GLY A 121 1.52 1.70 -17.48
N CYS A 122 1.92 2.88 -17.01
CA CYS A 122 1.54 3.41 -15.70
C CYS A 122 0.96 4.81 -15.84
N SER A 123 -0.31 4.99 -15.47
CA SER A 123 -0.94 6.31 -15.39
C SER A 123 -1.01 6.79 -13.94
N ALA A 124 -0.62 8.04 -13.70
CA ALA A 124 -0.80 8.70 -12.40
C ALA A 124 -0.95 10.23 -12.59
N SER A 125 -1.53 10.92 -11.62
CA SER A 125 -1.74 12.38 -11.69
C SER A 125 -0.42 13.17 -11.74
N SER A 126 -0.40 14.27 -12.48
CA SER A 126 0.80 15.00 -12.93
C SER A 126 1.70 15.57 -11.83
N SER A 127 1.17 15.90 -10.64
CA SER A 127 1.97 16.31 -9.47
C SER A 127 2.88 15.19 -8.93
N ARG A 128 2.70 13.95 -9.40
CA ARG A 128 3.32 12.72 -8.90
C ARG A 128 4.55 12.24 -9.68
N TRP A 129 4.80 12.71 -10.90
CA TRP A 129 5.84 12.18 -11.80
C TRP A 129 7.14 13.02 -11.88
N ARG A 130 7.13 14.29 -11.45
CA ARG A 130 8.19 15.27 -11.81
C ARG A 130 9.57 15.10 -11.13
N ARG A 131 9.84 14.06 -10.32
CA ARG A 131 11.11 13.95 -9.57
C ARG A 131 11.81 12.58 -9.54
N THR A 132 11.35 11.56 -10.27
CA THR A 132 12.01 10.23 -10.29
C THR A 132 12.46 9.84 -11.70
N SER A 133 13.32 10.65 -12.31
CA SER A 133 13.99 10.36 -13.58
C SER A 133 15.37 9.71 -13.36
N THR A 134 15.40 8.48 -12.85
CA THR A 134 16.55 7.59 -12.99
C THR A 134 16.04 6.17 -13.21
N SER A 135 16.63 5.49 -14.20
CA SER A 135 16.24 4.18 -14.76
C SER A 135 16.04 3.06 -13.72
N THR A 136 16.66 3.17 -12.54
CA THR A 136 16.54 2.21 -11.43
C THR A 136 15.23 2.37 -10.62
N GLY A 137 14.57 3.53 -10.71
CA GLY A 137 13.32 3.81 -9.98
C GLY A 137 12.08 3.12 -10.56
N CYS A 138 12.09 2.81 -11.87
CA CYS A 138 10.95 2.18 -12.55
C CYS A 138 10.64 0.76 -12.04
N ALA A 139 11.65 0.01 -11.58
CA ALA A 139 11.45 -1.35 -11.08
C ALA A 139 10.88 -1.40 -9.65
N ARG A 140 11.01 -0.32 -8.87
CA ARG A 140 10.52 -0.23 -7.47
C ARG A 140 9.19 0.51 -7.30
N MET A 141 8.64 1.11 -8.36
CA MET A 141 7.45 1.97 -8.28
C MET A 141 6.20 1.35 -8.92
N ILE A 142 6.02 0.05 -8.74
CA ILE A 142 4.85 -0.69 -9.26
C ILE A 142 3.56 -0.39 -8.43
N SER A 143 3.66 0.43 -7.39
CA SER A 143 2.59 0.74 -6.43
C SER A 143 1.51 1.72 -6.93
N THR A 144 1.54 2.18 -8.18
CA THR A 144 0.67 3.30 -8.61
C THR A 144 -0.13 3.09 -9.88
N CYS A 145 -0.06 1.94 -10.54
CA CYS A 145 -0.57 1.86 -11.91
C CYS A 145 -1.96 1.22 -12.02
N TRP A 146 -2.84 1.92 -12.74
CA TRP A 146 -3.84 1.26 -13.55
C TRP A 146 -3.15 0.65 -14.77
N PHE A 147 -3.02 -0.67 -14.77
CA PHE A 147 -2.23 -1.39 -15.77
C PHE A 147 -3.04 -1.60 -17.05
N LEU A 148 -2.74 -0.83 -18.10
CA LEU A 148 -3.08 -1.21 -19.47
C LEU A 148 -2.07 -2.23 -19.99
N PRO A 149 -2.51 -3.39 -20.53
CA PRO A 149 -1.60 -4.38 -21.08
C PRO A 149 -0.94 -3.83 -22.35
N LEU A 150 0.37 -3.62 -22.30
CA LEU A 150 1.18 -3.29 -23.48
C LEU A 150 2.14 -4.45 -23.77
N ARG A 151 1.75 -5.25 -24.78
CA ARG A 151 2.46 -6.37 -25.44
C ARG A 151 2.86 -7.57 -24.54
N ARG A 152 2.32 -8.75 -24.88
CA ARG A 152 2.87 -10.05 -24.49
C ARG A 152 4.16 -10.33 -25.28
N ALA A 153 5.12 -11.02 -24.69
CA ALA A 153 6.29 -11.50 -25.42
C ALA A 153 5.85 -12.52 -26.50
N PRO A 154 6.46 -12.53 -27.70
CA PRO A 154 6.30 -13.66 -28.61
C PRO A 154 6.94 -14.91 -27.98
N THR A 155 6.29 -16.05 -28.18
CA THR A 155 6.71 -17.39 -27.75
C THR A 155 8.04 -17.80 -28.36
#